data_AF-A0A8S3K0M8-F1
#
_entry.id   AF-A0A8S3K0M8-F1
#
_cell.length_a   1.000
_cell.length_b   1.000
_cell.length_c   1.000
_cell.angle_alpha   90.00
_cell.angle_beta   90.00
_cell.angle_gamma   90.00
#
_symmetry.space_group_name_H-M   'P 1'
#
loop_
_entity.id
_entity.type
_entity.pdbx_description
1 polymer ?
#
loop_
_entity_poly.entity_id
_entity_poly.type
_entity_poly.pdbx_seq_one_letter_code
_entity_poly.pdbx_strand_id
1 'polypeptide(L)'
;MIREKITNFLAASSFSPKISRLLNGLVRAILKGNPEETLKYLLPQTCERIEKILNHSETTILSDHKGDPELTWSLTLFSELIRARGDALTIYKPMILSVFHRCVHIIHKESYEAVANAAKNLLKSLSYVYPLEYRLTVENIEEPFTDFLPIRAWGQ
;
A
#
# COMPACT_ATOMS: atom_id res chain seq x y z
N MET A 1 -2.31 -17.60 -5.65
CA MET A 1 -2.80 -18.19 -4.38
C MET A 1 -2.69 -17.30 -3.14
N ILE A 2 -1.52 -17.00 -2.56
CA ILE A 2 -1.44 -16.15 -1.33
C ILE A 2 -1.89 -14.70 -1.63
N ARG A 3 -1.43 -14.15 -2.75
CA ARG A 3 -1.76 -12.80 -3.22
C ARG A 3 -3.26 -12.59 -3.43
N GLU A 4 -3.92 -13.48 -4.17
CA GLU A 4 -5.38 -13.40 -4.43
C GLU A 4 -6.21 -13.52 -3.16
N LYS A 5 -5.78 -14.38 -2.22
CA LYS A 5 -6.43 -14.48 -0.91
C LYS A 5 -6.31 -13.17 -0.13
N ILE A 6 -5.17 -12.49 -0.21
CA ILE A 6 -4.94 -11.22 0.48
C ILE A 6 -5.69 -10.07 -0.18
N THR A 7 -5.73 -9.99 -1.52
CA THR A 7 -6.53 -8.97 -2.22
C THR A 7 -8.01 -9.13 -1.90
N ASN A 8 -8.52 -10.37 -1.89
CA ASN A 8 -9.92 -10.65 -1.53
C ASN A 8 -10.20 -10.33 -0.05
N PHE A 9 -9.23 -10.58 0.84
CA PHE A 9 -9.37 -10.27 2.27
C PHE A 9 -9.38 -8.77 2.54
N LEU A 10 -8.54 -7.98 1.85
CA LEU A 10 -8.49 -6.52 1.99
C LEU A 10 -9.74 -5.81 1.43
N ALA A 11 -10.37 -6.40 0.41
CA ALA A 11 -11.61 -5.90 -0.17
C ALA A 11 -12.84 -6.09 0.75
N ALA A 12 -12.80 -7.07 1.67
CA ALA A 12 -14.00 -7.56 2.34
C ALA A 12 -14.41 -6.84 3.63
N SER A 13 -13.53 -6.09 4.32
CA SER A 13 -13.90 -5.54 5.65
C SER A 13 -13.09 -4.32 6.10
N SER A 14 -13.72 -3.48 6.93
CA SER A 14 -13.03 -2.59 7.87
C SER A 14 -12.56 -3.42 9.07
N PHE A 15 -11.28 -3.33 9.42
CA PHE A 15 -10.68 -4.18 10.44
C PHE A 15 -10.42 -3.42 11.75
N SER A 16 -10.43 -4.16 12.87
CA SER A 16 -9.97 -3.62 14.15
C SER A 16 -8.51 -3.13 14.06
N PRO A 17 -8.08 -2.17 14.90
CA PRO A 17 -6.74 -1.60 14.84
C PRO A 17 -5.61 -2.64 14.94
N LYS A 18 -5.82 -3.73 15.68
CA LYS A 18 -4.84 -4.83 15.84
C LYS A 18 -4.66 -5.61 14.54
N ILE A 19 -5.77 -5.94 13.88
CA ILE A 19 -5.77 -6.71 12.62
C ILE A 19 -5.21 -5.83 11.49
N SER A 20 -5.57 -4.55 11.48
CA SER A 20 -5.03 -3.53 10.57
C SER A 20 -3.50 -3.53 10.57
N ARG A 21 -2.86 -3.52 11.76
CA ARG A 21 -1.39 -3.54 11.87
C ARG A 21 -0.76 -4.80 11.27
N LEU A 22 -1.35 -5.97 11.50
CA LEU A 22 -0.86 -7.24 10.95
C LEU A 22 -0.99 -7.27 9.43
N LEU A 23 -2.14 -6.85 8.90
CA LEU A 23 -2.39 -6.77 7.47
C LEU A 23 -1.45 -5.80 6.77
N ASN A 24 -1.21 -4.62 7.37
CA ASN A 24 -0.23 -3.66 6.84
C ASN A 24 1.16 -4.27 6.75
N GLY A 25 1.58 -5.06 7.74
CA GLY A 25 2.83 -5.81 7.70
C GLY A 25 2.90 -6.82 6.55
N LEU A 26 1.82 -7.57 6.32
CA LEU A 26 1.72 -8.53 5.22
C LEU A 26 1.73 -7.85 3.85
N VAL A 27 0.93 -6.79 3.68
CA VAL A 27 0.89 -5.98 2.45
C VAL A 27 2.27 -5.44 2.15
N ARG A 28 2.97 -4.91 3.17
CA ARG A 28 4.33 -4.40 3.01
C ARG A 28 5.31 -5.48 2.57
N ALA A 29 5.22 -6.70 3.11
CA ALA A 29 6.08 -7.80 2.71
C ALA A 29 5.86 -8.18 1.24
N ILE A 30 4.61 -8.25 0.80
CA ILE A 30 4.24 -8.59 -0.58
C ILE A 30 4.63 -7.49 -1.55
N LEU A 31 4.41 -6.23 -1.16
CA LEU A 31 4.79 -5.05 -1.93
C LEU A 31 6.30 -4.97 -2.16
N LYS A 32 7.11 -5.34 -1.15
CA LYS A 32 8.56 -5.41 -1.30
C LYS A 32 9.01 -6.54 -2.23
N GLY A 33 8.33 -7.68 -2.19
CA GLY A 33 8.67 -8.82 -3.05
C GLY A 33 8.31 -8.58 -4.52
N ASN A 34 7.11 -8.03 -4.77
CA ASN A 34 6.57 -7.86 -6.12
C ASN A 34 5.83 -6.51 -6.25
N PRO A 35 6.55 -5.38 -6.36
CA PRO A 35 5.94 -4.04 -6.31
C PRO A 35 4.98 -3.77 -7.46
N GLU A 36 5.38 -4.02 -8.70
CA GLU A 36 4.61 -3.69 -9.91
C GLU A 36 3.26 -4.39 -9.93
N GLU A 37 3.30 -5.70 -9.74
CA GLU A 37 2.13 -6.55 -9.68
C GLU A 37 1.25 -6.19 -8.47
N THR A 38 1.81 -6.00 -7.28
CA THR A 38 1.00 -5.65 -6.10
C THR A 38 0.28 -4.32 -6.28
N LEU A 39 0.98 -3.30 -6.79
CA LEU A 39 0.39 -1.99 -7.04
C LEU A 39 -0.72 -2.06 -8.09
N LYS A 40 -0.54 -2.81 -9.18
CA LYS A 40 -1.52 -2.95 -10.26
C LYS A 40 -2.92 -3.36 -9.78
N TYR A 41 -3.00 -4.15 -8.72
CA TYR A 41 -4.28 -4.63 -8.20
C TYR A 41 -4.74 -3.82 -6.99
N LEU A 42 -3.85 -3.56 -6.02
CA LEU A 42 -4.26 -2.96 -4.75
C LEU A 42 -4.37 -1.43 -4.80
N LEU A 43 -3.47 -0.75 -5.52
CA LEU A 43 -3.45 0.70 -5.50
C LEU A 43 -4.69 1.30 -6.18
N PRO A 44 -5.11 0.87 -7.39
CA PRO A 44 -6.32 1.39 -8.00
C PRO A 44 -7.58 1.16 -7.15
N GLN A 45 -7.74 -0.04 -6.59
CA GLN A 45 -8.89 -0.37 -5.74
C GLN A 45 -8.93 0.48 -4.47
N THR A 46 -7.76 0.69 -3.84
CA THR A 46 -7.66 1.51 -2.63
C THR A 46 -7.99 2.98 -2.93
N CYS A 47 -7.43 3.53 -4.02
CA CYS A 47 -7.76 4.88 -4.46
C CYS A 47 -9.25 5.02 -4.76
N GLU A 48 -9.82 4.13 -5.57
CA GLU A 48 -11.24 4.16 -5.92
C GLU A 48 -12.15 4.09 -4.68
N ARG A 49 -11.79 3.28 -3.69
CA ARG A 49 -12.52 3.20 -2.42
C ARG A 49 -12.49 4.52 -1.65
N ILE A 50 -11.31 5.14 -1.52
CA ILE A 50 -11.17 6.46 -0.88
C ILE A 50 -12.03 7.49 -1.61
N GLU A 51 -11.95 7.52 -2.94
CA GLU A 51 -12.70 8.46 -3.75
C GLU A 51 -14.21 8.27 -3.61
N LYS A 52 -14.70 7.02 -3.58
CA LYS A 52 -16.12 6.71 -3.34
C LYS A 52 -16.61 7.19 -1.97
N ILE A 53 -15.84 6.95 -0.92
CA ILE A 53 -16.19 7.36 0.44
C ILE A 53 -16.29 8.89 0.51
N LEU A 54 -15.28 9.58 -0.02
CA LEU A 54 -15.25 11.05 -0.03
C LEU A 54 -16.41 11.63 -0.85
N ASN A 55 -16.67 11.12 -2.05
CA ASN A 55 -17.76 11.60 -2.91
C ASN A 55 -19.15 11.43 -2.28
N HIS A 56 -19.35 10.40 -1.45
CA HIS A 56 -20.66 10.16 -0.83
C HIS A 56 -20.98 11.15 0.30
N SER A 57 -19.98 11.89 0.80
CA SER A 57 -20.06 12.54 2.11
C SER A 57 -19.12 13.73 2.27
N GLU A 58 -18.81 14.42 1.15
CA GLU A 58 -17.74 15.43 1.07
C GLU A 58 -17.79 16.48 2.19
N THR A 59 -18.97 17.00 2.54
CA THR A 59 -19.07 18.04 3.58
C THR A 59 -18.99 17.48 4.99
N THR A 60 -19.61 16.34 5.27
CA THR A 60 -19.67 15.78 6.63
C THR A 60 -18.35 15.13 7.02
N ILE A 61 -17.75 14.27 6.20
CA ILE A 61 -16.55 13.52 6.61
C ILE A 61 -15.31 14.42 6.70
N LEU A 62 -15.19 15.42 5.81
CA LEU A 62 -14.07 16.35 5.86
C LEU A 62 -14.13 17.23 7.11
N SER A 63 -15.33 17.61 7.57
CA SER A 63 -15.54 18.51 8.70
C SER A 63 -15.78 17.79 10.05
N ASP A 64 -16.07 16.48 10.04
CA ASP A 64 -16.40 15.72 11.24
C ASP A 64 -15.13 15.24 11.98
N HIS A 65 -15.03 15.64 13.25
CA HIS A 65 -13.98 15.21 14.16
C HIS A 65 -14.09 13.74 14.58
N LYS A 66 -15.25 13.09 14.42
CA LYS A 66 -15.44 11.67 14.73
C LYS A 66 -14.77 10.75 13.69
N GLY A 67 -14.65 11.24 12.45
CA GLY A 67 -14.02 10.53 11.35
C GLY A 67 -14.80 9.28 10.89
N ASP A 68 -14.38 8.75 9.75
CA ASP A 68 -14.88 7.49 9.20
C ASP A 68 -13.82 6.38 9.37
N PRO A 69 -14.13 5.26 10.05
CA PRO A 69 -13.18 4.17 10.27
C PRO A 69 -12.78 3.47 8.96
N GLU A 70 -13.68 3.39 7.98
CA GLU A 70 -13.41 2.83 6.66
C GLU A 70 -12.48 3.72 5.85
N LEU A 71 -12.70 5.05 5.90
CA LEU A 71 -11.78 6.02 5.30
C LEU A 71 -10.39 5.93 5.93
N THR A 72 -10.33 5.91 7.26
CA THR A 72 -9.07 5.84 8.02
C THR A 72 -8.30 4.56 7.69
N TRP A 73 -9.00 3.42 7.61
CA TRP A 73 -8.41 2.16 7.17
C TRP A 73 -7.86 2.25 5.75
N SER A 74 -8.66 2.77 4.81
CA SER A 74 -8.26 2.89 3.40
C SER A 74 -7.06 3.81 3.22
N LEU A 75 -7.00 4.93 3.95
CA LEU A 75 -5.85 5.84 3.96
C LEU A 75 -4.61 5.22 4.60
N THR A 76 -4.79 4.40 5.62
CA THR A 76 -3.68 3.66 6.24
C THR A 76 -3.11 2.63 5.25
N LEU A 77 -3.97 1.88 4.57
CA LEU A 77 -3.55 0.93 3.54
C LEU A 77 -2.86 1.65 2.37
N PHE A 78 -3.41 2.79 1.91
CA PHE A 78 -2.80 3.64 0.91
C PHE A 78 -1.40 4.09 1.33
N SER A 79 -1.24 4.54 2.58
CA SER A 79 0.05 4.94 3.15
C SER A 79 1.09 3.82 3.10
N GLU A 80 0.69 2.57 3.26
CA GLU A 80 1.56 1.40 3.12
C GLU A 80 1.92 1.09 1.66
N LEU A 81 0.95 1.18 0.74
CA LEU A 81 1.18 0.96 -0.70
C LEU A 81 2.11 2.01 -1.32
N ILE A 82 2.04 3.25 -0.83
CA ILE A 82 2.92 4.36 -1.25
C ILE A 82 4.39 4.13 -0.87
N ARG A 83 4.70 3.17 0.00
CA ARG A 83 6.09 2.79 0.35
C ARG A 83 6.76 1.92 -0.71
N ALA A 84 6.06 1.63 -1.81
CA ALA A 84 6.62 0.86 -2.92
C ALA A 84 7.81 1.56 -3.58
N ARG A 85 8.43 0.86 -4.53
CA ARG A 85 9.54 1.38 -5.33
C ARG A 85 9.09 2.61 -6.13
N GLY A 86 9.87 3.70 -6.12
CA GLY A 86 9.49 4.98 -6.71
C GLY A 86 9.21 4.94 -8.22
N ASP A 87 9.97 4.14 -8.97
CA ASP A 87 9.75 3.87 -10.39
C ASP A 87 8.38 3.22 -10.66
N ALA A 88 7.99 2.23 -9.86
CA ALA A 88 6.69 1.56 -9.97
C ALA A 88 5.54 2.49 -9.57
N LEU A 89 5.75 3.40 -8.60
CA LEU A 89 4.75 4.40 -8.20
C LEU A 89 4.50 5.45 -9.27
N THR A 90 5.50 5.77 -10.09
CA THR A 90 5.43 6.85 -11.09
C THR A 90 4.32 6.59 -12.11
N ILE A 91 4.02 5.33 -12.41
CA ILE A 91 2.94 4.88 -13.30
C ILE A 91 1.56 5.35 -12.77
N TYR A 92 1.39 5.43 -11.46
CA TYR A 92 0.11 5.75 -10.79
C TYR A 92 0.04 7.19 -10.28
N LYS A 93 1.01 8.04 -10.67
CA LYS A 93 1.08 9.47 -10.28
C LYS A 93 -0.28 10.19 -10.27
N PRO A 94 -1.12 10.15 -11.33
CA PRO A 94 -2.38 10.90 -11.33
C PRO A 94 -3.34 10.44 -10.22
N MET A 95 -3.42 9.13 -9.96
CA MET A 95 -4.28 8.57 -8.91
C MET A 95 -3.78 8.94 -7.52
N ILE A 96 -2.47 8.85 -7.31
CA ILE A 96 -1.83 9.20 -6.04
C ILE A 96 -2.08 10.67 -5.71
N LEU A 97 -1.88 11.57 -6.69
CA LEU A 97 -2.10 13.00 -6.49
C LEU A 97 -3.58 13.36 -6.31
N SER A 98 -4.50 12.66 -6.99
CA SER A 98 -5.96 12.79 -6.78
C SER A 98 -6.35 12.56 -5.33
N VAL A 99 -5.84 11.47 -4.72
CA VAL A 99 -6.09 11.15 -3.31
C VAL A 99 -5.55 12.24 -2.39
N PHE A 100 -4.30 12.69 -2.57
CA PHE A 100 -3.72 13.76 -1.75
C PHE A 100 -4.52 15.06 -1.84
N HIS A 101 -4.93 15.45 -3.05
CA HIS A 101 -5.69 16.66 -3.27
C HIS A 101 -7.04 16.63 -2.54
N ARG A 102 -7.76 15.50 -2.62
CA ARG A 102 -9.06 15.37 -1.93
C ARG A 102 -8.94 15.25 -0.42
N CYS A 103 -7.86 14.67 0.08
CA CYS A 103 -7.68 14.43 1.52
C CYS A 103 -7.08 15.62 2.28
N VAL A 104 -6.67 16.71 1.60
CA VAL A 104 -6.04 17.89 2.23
C VAL A 104 -6.93 18.55 3.29
N HIS A 105 -8.26 18.49 3.12
CA HIS A 105 -9.22 19.17 3.99
C HIS A 105 -9.73 18.30 5.14
N ILE A 106 -9.22 17.08 5.31
CA ILE A 106 -9.62 16.20 6.41
C ILE A 106 -9.21 16.81 7.75
N ILE A 107 -10.17 17.02 8.65
CA ILE A 107 -9.92 17.53 10.01
C ILE A 107 -9.71 16.39 11.02
N HIS A 108 -10.25 15.20 10.76
CA HIS A 108 -10.07 14.04 11.65
C HIS A 108 -8.59 13.65 11.77
N LYS A 109 -8.09 13.64 13.01
CA LYS A 109 -6.66 13.50 13.34
C LYS A 109 -6.04 12.22 12.78
N GLU A 110 -6.63 11.05 13.01
CA GLU A 110 -6.01 9.77 12.62
C GLU A 110 -5.96 9.62 11.09
N SER A 111 -7.03 10.05 10.41
CA SER A 111 -7.08 10.06 8.95
C SER A 111 -6.04 11.03 8.37
N TYR A 112 -5.91 12.24 8.95
CA TYR A 112 -4.92 13.22 8.54
C TYR A 112 -3.49 12.71 8.79
N GLU A 113 -3.22 12.05 9.92
CA GLU A 113 -1.94 11.40 10.19
C GLU A 113 -1.62 10.31 9.16
N ALA A 114 -2.61 9.51 8.72
CA ALA A 114 -2.43 8.52 7.68
C ALA A 114 -2.02 9.15 6.34
N VAL A 115 -2.67 10.27 5.96
CA VAL A 115 -2.34 11.06 4.75
C VAL A 115 -0.94 11.67 4.86
N ALA A 116 -0.59 12.28 5.99
CA ALA A 116 0.73 12.85 6.23
C ALA A 116 1.83 11.78 6.16
N ASN A 117 1.57 10.58 6.72
CA ASN A 117 2.46 9.44 6.59
C ASN A 117 2.59 8.96 5.15
N ALA A 118 1.50 8.96 4.37
CA ALA A 118 1.54 8.62 2.95
C ALA A 118 2.43 9.61 2.19
N ALA A 119 2.28 10.92 2.42
CA ALA A 119 3.10 11.95 1.78
C ALA A 119 4.60 11.77 2.12
N LYS A 120 4.91 11.54 3.40
CA LYS A 120 6.27 11.22 3.86
C LYS A 120 6.82 9.98 3.19
N ASN A 121 6.03 8.92 3.07
CA ASN A 121 6.45 7.68 2.42
C ASN A 121 6.70 7.90 0.92
N LEU A 122 5.84 8.67 0.23
CA LEU A 122 6.01 8.99 -1.19
C LEU A 122 7.32 9.73 -1.43
N LEU A 123 7.58 10.77 -0.64
CA LEU A 123 8.83 11.53 -0.73
C LEU A 123 10.04 10.63 -0.51
N LYS A 124 10.00 9.75 0.50
CA LYS A 124 11.09 8.78 0.73
C LYS A 124 11.29 7.85 -0.45
N SER A 125 10.22 7.25 -0.98
CA SER A 125 10.29 6.35 -2.12
C SER A 125 10.85 7.02 -3.38
N LEU A 126 10.70 8.34 -3.53
CA LEU A 126 11.17 9.08 -4.70
C LEU A 126 12.53 9.76 -4.51
N SER A 127 12.98 9.99 -3.28
CA SER A 127 14.19 10.79 -2.99
C SER A 127 15.32 10.04 -2.29
N TYR A 128 15.04 8.90 -1.64
CA TYR A 128 16.06 8.16 -0.91
C TYR A 128 16.76 7.15 -1.81
N VAL A 129 18.02 6.86 -1.49
CA VAL A 129 18.73 5.67 -1.96
C VAL A 129 18.43 4.54 -0.99
N TYR A 130 17.86 3.43 -1.47
CA TYR A 130 17.48 2.28 -0.64
C TYR A 130 17.59 0.95 -1.42
N PRO A 131 17.72 -0.19 -0.73
CA PRO A 131 17.76 -1.50 -1.37
C PRO A 131 16.44 -1.85 -2.06
N LEU A 132 16.54 -2.35 -3.29
CA LEU A 132 15.38 -2.75 -4.11
C LEU A 132 15.02 -4.22 -3.95
N GLU A 133 16.03 -5.08 -3.75
CA GLU A 133 15.86 -6.52 -3.63
C GLU A 133 16.10 -6.97 -2.20
N TYR A 134 15.20 -7.80 -1.68
CA TYR A 134 15.26 -8.39 -0.34
C TYR A 134 15.25 -9.92 -0.40
N ARG A 135 15.86 -10.48 -1.45
CA ARG A 135 15.94 -11.92 -1.68
C ARG A 135 16.96 -12.55 -0.73
N LEU A 136 16.72 -13.81 -0.36
CA LEU A 136 17.65 -14.58 0.47
C LEU A 136 18.91 -14.96 -0.31
N THR A 137 18.77 -15.17 -1.61
CA THR A 137 19.85 -15.56 -2.52
C THR A 137 20.02 -14.48 -3.59
N VAL A 138 21.25 -14.32 -4.06
CA VAL A 138 21.56 -13.48 -5.24
C VAL A 138 21.05 -14.13 -6.52
N GLU A 139 21.04 -15.46 -6.54
CA GLU A 139 20.52 -16.26 -7.65
C GLU A 139 19.01 -16.10 -7.76
N ASN A 140 18.53 -15.98 -9.00
CA ASN A 140 17.10 -15.85 -9.27
C ASN A 140 16.44 -17.22 -9.12
N ILE A 141 15.67 -17.39 -8.04
CA ILE A 141 14.93 -18.63 -7.74
C ILE A 141 13.87 -18.93 -8.83
N GLU A 142 13.52 -17.94 -9.64
CA GLU A 142 12.59 -18.10 -10.78
C GLU A 142 13.26 -18.65 -12.05
N GLU A 143 14.59 -18.80 -12.06
CA GLU A 143 15.27 -19.46 -13.17
C GLU A 143 14.92 -20.95 -13.27
N PRO A 144 14.93 -21.53 -14.49
CA PRO A 144 14.66 -22.94 -14.68
C PRO A 144 15.58 -23.82 -13.83
N PHE A 145 15.03 -24.90 -13.26
CA PHE A 145 15.78 -25.85 -12.44
C PHE A 145 16.91 -26.59 -13.17
N THR A 146 17.00 -26.41 -14.48
CA THR A 146 18.12 -26.89 -15.30
C THR A 146 19.40 -26.11 -15.04
N ASP A 147 19.29 -24.82 -14.75
CA ASP A 147 20.43 -23.91 -14.63
C ASP A 147 20.79 -23.66 -13.17
N PHE A 148 19.79 -23.68 -12.27
CA PHE A 148 19.99 -23.46 -10.85
C PHE A 148 19.08 -24.37 -10.00
N LEU A 149 19.63 -25.01 -8.97
CA LEU A 149 18.88 -25.80 -8.00
C LEU A 149 18.80 -25.05 -6.67
N PRO A 150 17.63 -24.46 -6.30
CA PRO A 150 17.49 -23.63 -5.10
C PRO A 150 17.86 -24.32 -3.79
N ILE A 151 17.77 -25.66 -3.74
CA ILE A 151 18.16 -26.43 -2.56
C ILE A 151 19.65 -26.32 -2.24
N ARG A 152 20.49 -26.00 -3.22
CA ARG A 152 21.94 -25.84 -3.02
C ARG A 152 22.31 -24.57 -2.27
N ALA A 153 21.40 -23.59 -2.24
CA ALA A 153 21.58 -22.33 -1.53
C ALA A 153 20.99 -22.34 -0.10
N TRP A 154 20.54 -23.50 0.40
CA TRP A 154 20.00 -23.60 1.76
C TRP A 154 21.08 -23.41 2.82
N GLY A 155 20.90 -22.43 3.71
CA GLY A 155 21.80 -22.15 4.83
C GLY A 155 22.98 -21.24 4.50
N GLN A 156 23.01 -20.69 3.29
CA GLN A 156 23.87 -19.55 2.91
C GLN A 156 23.21 -18.24 3.35
#